data_AF-A0A7S1G203-F1
#
_entry.id   AF-A0A7S1G203-F1
#
_cell.length_a   1.000
_cell.length_b   1.000
_cell.length_c   1.000
_cell.angle_alpha   90.00
_cell.angle_beta   90.00
_cell.angle_gamma   90.00
#
_symmetry.space_group_name_H-M   'P 1'
#
loop_
_entity.id
_entity.type
_entity.pdbx_description
1 polymer ?
#
loop_
_entity_poly.entity_id
_entity_poly.type
_entity_poly.pdbx_seq_one_letter_code
_entity_poly.pdbx_strand_id
1 'polypeptide(L)'
;MAFRMYAIRSIPRSLAPNDEEVPSSLWNLDYVFVVNDQTFVLPSHLSSYLGLVGASPDEPLYLGHPLSNPINIIFNIGSAGYVMSRNTLGKVASYFGREKGPCAHIVGGVQSQNINLGFLKKNPALVLAKCLSDMGVIAVDSRDAENRHVFHRYC
;
A
#
# COMPACT_ATOMS: atom_id res chain seq x y z
N MET A 1 10.31 -5.09 -14.09
CA MET A 1 10.46 -3.81 -13.36
C MET A 1 10.71 -4.16 -11.91
N ALA A 2 11.82 -3.70 -11.31
CA ALA A 2 12.14 -4.01 -9.93
C ALA A 2 11.54 -2.93 -9.00
N PHE A 3 10.90 -3.35 -7.91
CA PHE A 3 10.41 -2.47 -6.86
C PHE A 3 11.39 -2.48 -5.69
N ARG A 4 11.59 -1.33 -5.05
CA ARG A 4 12.30 -1.22 -3.77
C ARG A 4 11.28 -0.98 -2.66
N MET A 5 11.49 -1.67 -1.54
CA MET A 5 10.72 -1.48 -0.31
C MET A 5 11.63 -0.82 0.72
N TYR A 6 11.23 0.35 1.22
CA TYR A 6 11.91 1.02 2.31
C TYR A 6 11.10 0.81 3.59
N ALA A 7 11.75 0.23 4.60
CA ALA A 7 11.24 0.04 5.94
C ALA A 7 11.45 1.31 6.76
N ILE A 8 10.38 1.85 7.34
CA ILE A 8 10.44 3.05 8.20
C ILE A 8 9.99 2.66 9.59
N ARG A 9 10.80 3.01 10.59
CA ARG A 9 10.60 2.66 12.00
C ARG A 9 10.63 3.94 12.84
N SER A 10 9.65 4.10 13.71
CA SER A 10 9.57 5.12 14.75
C SER A 10 9.72 4.47 16.13
N ILE A 11 10.98 4.34 16.60
CA ILE A 11 11.38 3.99 17.98
C ILE A 11 10.92 2.58 18.47
N PRO A 12 11.73 1.81 19.23
CA PRO A 12 11.41 0.42 19.51
C PRO A 12 10.33 0.29 20.60
N ARG A 13 9.29 -0.50 20.34
CA ARG A 13 8.45 -1.09 21.40
C ARG A 13 8.31 -2.60 21.19
N SER A 14 8.62 -3.33 22.26
CA SER A 14 8.37 -4.78 22.35
C SER A 14 6.87 -5.02 22.35
N LEU A 15 6.38 -5.87 21.46
CA LEU A 15 5.20 -6.73 21.59
C LEU A 15 4.90 -7.26 20.17
N ALA A 16 5.31 -8.50 19.90
CA ALA A 16 4.87 -9.25 18.72
C ALA A 16 3.85 -10.31 19.19
N PRO A 17 2.70 -10.48 18.52
CA PRO A 17 1.80 -11.61 18.76
C PRO A 17 2.31 -12.88 18.08
N ASN A 18 1.95 -14.03 18.65
CA ASN A 18 2.42 -15.37 18.31
C ASN A 18 1.66 -16.01 17.12
N ASP A 19 1.58 -15.36 15.96
CA ASP A 19 1.02 -15.98 14.75
C ASP A 19 2.10 -16.20 13.68
N GLU A 20 2.30 -17.47 13.32
CA GLU A 20 3.52 -18.03 12.73
C GLU A 20 3.65 -17.89 11.19
N GLU A 21 2.88 -17.02 10.52
CA GLU A 21 2.91 -16.94 9.03
C GLU A 21 3.45 -15.64 8.44
N VAL A 22 3.79 -14.64 9.26
CA VAL A 22 4.34 -13.37 8.76
C VAL A 22 5.76 -13.20 9.31
N PRO A 23 6.79 -12.99 8.47
CA PRO A 23 8.16 -12.81 8.92
C PRO A 23 8.23 -11.83 10.09
N SER A 24 8.85 -12.24 11.19
CA SER A 24 9.03 -11.44 12.43
C SER A 24 9.58 -10.02 12.16
N SER A 25 10.26 -9.84 11.03
CA SER A 25 10.78 -8.56 10.54
C SER A 25 9.71 -7.58 10.05
N LEU A 26 8.58 -8.04 9.49
CA LEU A 26 7.51 -7.16 8.98
C LEU A 26 6.68 -6.54 10.11
N TRP A 27 6.50 -7.26 11.23
CA TRP A 27 5.80 -6.74 12.42
C TRP A 27 6.53 -5.59 13.12
N ASN A 28 7.83 -5.46 12.85
CA ASN A 28 8.68 -4.42 13.43
C ASN A 28 8.72 -3.12 12.61
N LEU A 29 7.97 -3.05 11.51
CA LEU A 29 7.89 -1.88 10.64
C LEU A 29 6.64 -1.07 10.97
N ASP A 30 6.78 0.25 11.08
CA ASP A 30 5.65 1.15 11.27
C ASP A 30 5.03 1.52 9.92
N TYR A 31 5.89 1.72 8.91
CA TYR A 31 5.46 1.99 7.55
C TYR A 31 6.38 1.29 6.54
N VAL A 32 5.81 0.97 5.39
CA VAL A 32 6.56 0.58 4.20
C VAL A 32 6.31 1.60 3.10
N PHE A 33 7.37 2.03 2.44
CA PHE A 33 7.30 2.82 1.21
C PHE A 33 7.69 1.93 0.03
N VAL A 34 6.74 1.73 -0.90
CA VAL A 34 6.91 0.92 -2.10
C VAL A 34 7.07 1.84 -3.29
N VAL A 35 8.13 1.63 -4.05
CA VAL A 35 8.45 2.51 -5.18
C VAL A 35 9.28 1.79 -6.26
N ASN A 36 9.27 2.31 -7.49
CA ASN A 36 10.17 1.82 -8.54
C ASN A 36 11.63 2.27 -8.33
N ASP A 37 12.54 1.69 -9.09
CA ASP A 37 13.97 1.98 -9.09
C ASP A 37 14.36 3.38 -9.62
N GLN A 38 13.43 4.07 -10.27
CA GLN A 38 13.61 5.42 -10.83
C GLN A 38 13.16 6.55 -9.90
N THR A 39 12.76 6.24 -8.66
CA THR A 39 12.30 7.26 -7.73
C THR A 39 13.33 7.49 -6.64
N PHE A 40 13.58 8.77 -6.38
CA PHE A 40 14.42 9.18 -5.26
C PHE A 40 13.53 9.48 -4.07
N VAL A 41 13.92 9.00 -2.89
CA VAL A 41 13.23 9.27 -1.64
C VAL A 41 14.18 9.97 -0.69
N LEU A 42 13.69 11.05 -0.07
CA LEU A 42 14.32 11.67 1.09
C LEU A 42 13.64 11.11 2.34
N PRO A 43 14.24 10.14 3.06
CA PRO A 43 13.56 9.47 4.17
C PRO A 43 13.14 10.43 5.29
N SER A 44 13.92 11.48 5.52
CA SER A 44 13.60 12.54 6.50
C SER A 44 12.33 13.31 6.12
N HIS A 45 12.16 13.68 4.86
CA HIS A 45 10.93 14.33 4.38
C HIS A 45 9.71 13.42 4.53
N LEU A 46 9.84 12.15 4.16
CA LEU A 46 8.76 11.17 4.31
C LEU A 46 8.38 10.98 5.79
N SER A 47 9.37 10.85 6.68
CA SER A 47 9.12 10.76 8.13
C SER A 47 8.42 12.02 8.68
N SER A 48 8.88 13.21 8.29
CA SER A 48 8.25 14.47 8.71
C SER A 48 6.82 14.59 8.20
N TYR A 49 6.58 14.23 6.93
CA TYR A 49 5.25 14.24 6.35
C TYR A 49 4.28 13.32 7.10
N LEU A 50 4.69 12.09 7.42
CA LEU A 50 3.87 11.15 8.19
C LEU A 50 3.51 11.72 9.57
N GLY A 51 4.44 12.40 10.23
CA GLY A 51 4.18 13.11 11.49
C GLY A 51 3.21 14.28 11.32
N LEU A 52 3.36 15.08 10.26
CA LEU A 52 2.51 16.25 9.98
C LEU A 52 1.05 15.86 9.70
N VAL A 53 0.81 14.76 8.99
CA VAL A 53 -0.54 14.26 8.72
C VAL A 53 -1.13 13.45 9.88
N GLY A 54 -0.41 13.34 11.00
CA GLY A 54 -0.84 12.58 12.16
C GLY A 54 -1.03 11.09 11.85
N ALA A 55 -0.25 10.53 10.93
CA ALA A 55 -0.36 9.13 10.57
C ALA A 55 -0.05 8.25 11.79
N SER A 56 -0.90 7.24 12.04
CA SER A 56 -0.63 6.19 13.00
C SER A 56 -0.25 4.90 12.27
N PRO A 57 0.78 4.15 12.72
CA PRO A 57 1.11 2.85 12.12
C PRO A 57 0.04 1.80 12.41
N ASP A 58 -0.75 1.99 13.47
CA ASP A 58 -1.80 1.05 13.91
C ASP A 58 -3.14 1.25 13.18
N GLU A 59 -3.28 2.38 12.48
CA GLU A 59 -4.46 2.67 11.67
C GLU A 59 -4.23 2.28 10.20
N PRO A 60 -5.26 1.82 9.47
CA PRO A 60 -5.12 1.52 8.05
C PRO A 60 -4.77 2.76 7.23
N LEU A 61 -3.64 2.70 6.52
CA LEU A 61 -3.13 3.78 5.70
C LEU A 61 -2.67 3.28 4.32
N TYR A 62 -2.99 4.04 3.27
CA TYR A 62 -2.52 3.81 1.90
C TYR A 62 -2.31 5.15 1.16
N LEU A 63 -1.22 5.84 1.49
CA LEU A 63 -0.91 7.18 0.97
C LEU A 63 -0.13 7.12 -0.33
N GLY A 64 -0.41 8.01 -1.28
CA GLY A 64 0.38 8.11 -2.51
C GLY A 64 -0.20 9.12 -3.48
N HIS A 65 -0.12 8.84 -4.78
CA HIS A 65 -0.79 9.63 -5.81
C HIS A 65 -1.95 8.82 -6.39
N PRO A 66 -3.20 9.02 -5.94
CA PRO A 66 -4.34 8.24 -6.38
C PRO A 66 -4.76 8.62 -7.79
N LEU A 67 -5.05 7.62 -8.62
CA LEU A 67 -5.82 7.74 -9.85
C LEU A 67 -7.05 6.83 -9.77
N SER A 68 -8.08 7.20 -10.52
CA SER A 68 -9.23 6.32 -10.78
C SER A 68 -9.10 5.67 -12.15
N ASN A 69 -9.45 4.39 -12.26
CA ASN A 69 -9.62 3.72 -13.56
C ASN A 69 -11.10 3.81 -14.03
N PRO A 70 -11.42 3.37 -15.26
CA PRO A 70 -12.79 3.44 -15.78
C PRO A 70 -13.85 2.63 -15.00
N ILE A 71 -13.44 1.74 -14.10
CA ILE A 71 -14.31 0.95 -13.23
C ILE A 71 -14.27 1.43 -11.76
N ASN A 72 -13.85 2.69 -11.55
CA ASN A 72 -13.85 3.39 -10.26
C ASN A 72 -12.99 2.75 -9.16
N ILE A 73 -11.96 1.99 -9.53
CA ILE A 73 -10.95 1.55 -8.58
C ILE A 73 -9.94 2.69 -8.43
N ILE A 74 -9.83 3.21 -7.20
CA ILE A 74 -8.87 4.24 -6.83
C ILE A 74 -7.57 3.56 -6.37
N PHE A 75 -6.46 3.83 -7.06
CA PHE A 75 -5.17 3.19 -6.80
C PHE A 75 -4.03 4.21 -6.84
N ASN A 76 -2.98 3.99 -6.05
CA ASN A 76 -1.79 4.84 -6.11
C ASN A 76 -0.92 4.46 -7.32
N ILE A 77 -0.44 5.46 -8.07
CA ILE A 77 0.47 5.21 -9.20
C ILE A 77 1.83 4.74 -8.66
N GLY A 78 2.27 3.55 -9.08
CA GLY A 78 3.56 2.98 -8.62
C GLY A 78 4.79 3.82 -8.95
N SER A 79 4.75 4.65 -10.00
CA SER A 79 5.85 5.56 -10.36
C SER A 79 5.98 6.78 -9.45
N ALA A 80 4.95 7.12 -8.67
CA ALA A 80 5.01 8.14 -7.62
C ALA A 80 5.41 7.56 -6.25
N GLY A 81 5.38 6.22 -6.14
CA GLY A 81 5.49 5.52 -4.87
C GLY A 81 4.25 5.66 -3.99
N TYR A 82 4.15 4.78 -2.99
CA TYR A 82 3.08 4.82 -2.00
C TYR A 82 3.54 4.26 -0.65
N VAL A 83 2.90 4.73 0.42
CA VAL A 83 3.15 4.32 1.80
C VAL A 83 1.98 3.48 2.30
N MET A 84 2.29 2.38 2.99
CA MET A 84 1.32 1.61 3.77
C MET A 84 1.76 1.58 5.23
N SER A 85 0.81 1.72 6.16
CA SER A 85 1.06 1.51 7.58
C SER A 85 1.24 0.02 7.90
N ARG A 86 1.76 -0.28 9.09
CA ARG A 86 1.83 -1.63 9.64
C ARG A 86 0.49 -2.33 9.59
N ASN A 87 -0.60 -1.66 9.99
CA ASN A 87 -1.94 -2.23 9.93
C ASN A 87 -2.32 -2.68 8.50
N THR A 88 -2.14 -1.79 7.51
CA THR A 88 -2.40 -2.12 6.11
C THR A 88 -1.50 -3.25 5.60
N LEU A 89 -0.22 -3.23 5.97
CA LEU A 89 0.73 -4.26 5.58
C LEU A 89 0.34 -5.62 6.19
N GLY A 90 -0.12 -5.65 7.44
CA GLY A 90 -0.67 -6.85 8.08
C GLY A 90 -1.88 -7.39 7.32
N LYS A 91 -2.83 -6.51 6.93
CA LYS A 91 -3.96 -6.90 6.07
C LYS A 91 -3.49 -7.51 4.74
N VAL A 92 -2.50 -6.91 4.09
CA VAL A 92 -1.93 -7.44 2.84
C VAL A 92 -1.29 -8.82 3.09
N ALA A 93 -0.46 -8.97 4.11
CA ALA A 93 0.20 -10.24 4.42
C ALA A 93 -0.79 -11.37 4.75
N SER A 94 -1.89 -11.04 5.44
CA SER A 94 -2.90 -12.01 5.84
C SER A 94 -3.84 -12.44 4.70
N TYR A 95 -4.17 -11.53 3.77
CA TYR A 95 -5.27 -11.77 2.82
C TYR A 95 -4.89 -11.71 1.34
N PHE A 96 -3.81 -11.02 0.99
CA PHE A 96 -3.42 -10.88 -0.40
C PHE A 96 -2.96 -12.24 -0.98
N GLY A 97 -3.48 -12.62 -2.14
CA GLY A 97 -3.12 -13.88 -2.79
C GLY A 97 -3.76 -15.13 -2.16
N ARG A 98 -4.56 -15.00 -1.10
CA ARG A 98 -5.19 -16.16 -0.43
C ARG A 98 -6.50 -16.56 -1.13
N GLU A 99 -6.79 -17.86 -1.13
CA GLU A 99 -8.03 -18.42 -1.71
C GLU A 99 -9.29 -18.10 -0.90
N LYS A 100 -9.12 -17.68 0.36
CA LYS A 100 -10.19 -17.30 1.29
C LYS A 100 -9.94 -15.90 1.83
N GLY A 101 -11.01 -15.21 2.20
CA GLY A 101 -10.95 -13.86 2.76
C GLY A 101 -11.39 -12.77 1.78
N PRO A 102 -11.29 -11.49 2.18
CA PRO A 102 -11.86 -10.35 1.43
C PRO A 102 -11.39 -10.28 -0.03
N CYS A 103 -10.16 -10.71 -0.31
CA CYS A 103 -9.53 -10.61 -1.62
C CYS A 103 -9.65 -11.88 -2.48
N ALA A 104 -10.31 -12.92 -1.98
CA ALA A 104 -10.39 -14.23 -2.65
C ALA A 104 -10.98 -14.16 -4.06
N HIS A 105 -11.98 -13.29 -4.28
CA HIS A 105 -12.64 -13.10 -5.56
C HIS A 105 -11.75 -12.45 -6.64
N ILE A 106 -10.60 -11.91 -6.26
CA ILE A 106 -9.63 -11.27 -7.16
C ILE A 106 -8.59 -12.31 -7.62
N VAL A 107 -8.19 -13.22 -6.71
CA VAL A 107 -7.11 -14.19 -6.90
C VAL A 107 -7.66 -15.52 -7.44
N GLY A 108 -8.68 -16.07 -6.79
CA GLY A 108 -9.39 -17.25 -7.24
C GLY A 108 -10.13 -16.95 -8.55
N GLY A 109 -10.08 -17.85 -9.52
CA GLY A 109 -10.79 -17.74 -10.80
C GLY A 109 -12.32 -17.69 -10.70
N VAL A 110 -12.89 -17.36 -9.54
CA VAL A 110 -14.31 -17.14 -9.37
C VAL A 110 -14.67 -15.89 -10.16
N GLN A 111 -15.47 -16.09 -11.21
CA GLN A 111 -16.08 -15.03 -12.00
C GLN A 111 -16.93 -14.14 -11.09
N SER A 112 -16.30 -13.17 -10.42
CA SER A 112 -17.04 -12.10 -9.77
C SER A 112 -17.66 -11.26 -10.86
N GLN A 113 -18.94 -11.53 -11.06
CA GLN A 113 -19.95 -10.82 -11.85
C GLN A 113 -19.51 -9.38 -12.20
N ASN A 114 -19.41 -9.08 -13.49
CA ASN A 114 -19.35 -7.74 -14.10
C ASN A 114 -18.05 -6.92 -14.02
N ILE A 115 -16.92 -7.49 -13.57
CA ILE A 115 -15.62 -6.80 -13.65
C ILE A 115 -14.71 -7.56 -14.60
N ASN A 116 -14.10 -6.88 -15.59
CA ASN A 116 -13.13 -7.50 -16.50
C ASN A 116 -11.83 -7.82 -15.73
N LEU A 117 -11.88 -8.90 -14.93
CA LEU A 117 -10.81 -9.41 -14.07
C LEU A 117 -9.52 -9.69 -14.85
N GLY A 118 -9.63 -9.95 -16.17
CA GLY A 118 -8.46 -10.12 -17.04
C GLY A 118 -7.58 -8.88 -17.14
N PHE A 119 -8.15 -7.68 -17.06
CA PHE A 119 -7.39 -6.42 -17.00
C PHE A 119 -6.77 -6.21 -15.62
N LEU A 120 -7.53 -6.47 -14.55
CA LEU A 120 -7.04 -6.35 -13.18
C LEU A 120 -5.84 -7.25 -12.92
N LYS A 121 -5.91 -8.53 -13.29
CA LYS A 121 -4.83 -9.50 -13.06
C LYS A 121 -3.50 -9.14 -13.74
N LYS A 122 -3.53 -8.29 -14.78
CA LYS A 122 -2.33 -7.78 -15.48
C LYS A 122 -1.75 -6.51 -14.84
N ASN A 123 -2.44 -5.91 -13.88
CA ASN A 123 -2.04 -4.68 -13.23
C ASN A 123 -1.98 -4.88 -11.71
N PRO A 124 -0.79 -5.16 -11.14
CA PRO A 124 -0.65 -5.44 -9.72
C PRO A 124 -1.10 -4.28 -8.82
N ALA A 125 -1.02 -3.03 -9.29
CA ALA A 125 -1.50 -1.87 -8.55
C ALA A 125 -3.02 -1.86 -8.42
N LEU A 126 -3.75 -2.27 -9.47
CA LEU A 126 -5.21 -2.39 -9.42
C LEU A 126 -5.68 -3.57 -8.58
N VAL A 127 -4.97 -4.70 -8.63
CA VAL A 127 -5.24 -5.87 -7.76
C VAL A 127 -5.07 -5.49 -6.29
N LEU A 128 -3.94 -4.84 -5.96
CA LEU A 128 -3.66 -4.35 -4.61
C LEU A 128 -4.74 -3.37 -4.14
N ALA A 129 -5.01 -2.34 -4.93
CA ALA A 129 -5.99 -1.32 -4.56
C ALA A 129 -7.40 -1.87 -4.38
N LYS A 130 -7.82 -2.81 -5.23
CA LYS A 130 -9.12 -3.47 -5.09
C LYS A 130 -9.18 -4.29 -3.80
N CYS A 131 -8.19 -5.13 -3.54
CA CYS A 131 -8.09 -5.92 -2.31
C CYS A 131 -8.10 -5.03 -1.06
N LEU A 132 -7.33 -3.94 -1.06
CA LEU A 132 -7.31 -2.96 0.02
C LEU A 132 -8.67 -2.32 0.23
N SER A 133 -9.35 -1.92 -0.84
CA SER A 133 -10.70 -1.33 -0.77
C SER A 133 -11.72 -2.31 -0.19
N ASP A 134 -11.64 -3.59 -0.50
CA ASP A 134 -12.50 -4.63 0.08
C ASP A 134 -12.25 -4.84 1.59
N MET A 135 -11.10 -4.39 2.08
CA MET A 135 -10.73 -4.38 3.51
C MET A 135 -10.92 -3.00 4.15
N GLY A 136 -11.64 -2.09 3.49
CA GLY A 136 -11.92 -0.73 3.96
C GLY A 136 -10.73 0.22 3.92
N VAL A 137 -9.68 -0.09 3.16
CA VAL A 137 -8.49 0.75 3.00
C VAL A 137 -8.50 1.39 1.62
N ILE A 138 -8.71 2.70 1.58
CA ILE A 138 -8.76 3.47 0.33
C ILE A 138 -7.46 4.24 0.11
N ALA A 139 -7.12 4.49 -1.15
CA ALA A 139 -5.97 5.33 -1.50
C ALA A 139 -6.23 6.78 -1.10
N VAL A 140 -5.27 7.40 -0.43
CA VAL A 140 -5.32 8.80 0.01
C VAL A 140 -4.25 9.61 -0.70
N ASP A 141 -4.65 10.77 -1.23
CA ASP A 141 -3.73 11.67 -1.92
C ASP A 141 -2.74 12.29 -0.92
N SER A 142 -1.47 12.13 -1.24
CA SER A 142 -0.36 12.65 -0.44
C SER A 142 0.21 13.94 -0.99
N ARG A 143 -0.25 14.41 -2.16
CA ARG A 143 0.19 15.66 -2.75
C ARG A 143 -0.25 16.85 -1.89
N ASP A 144 0.52 17.93 -1.96
CA ASP A 144 0.14 19.18 -1.28
C ASP A 144 -1.02 19.90 -2.00
N ALA A 145 -1.45 21.03 -1.43
CA ALA A 145 -2.54 21.84 -1.96
C ALA A 145 -2.27 22.35 -3.40
N GLU A 146 -1.01 22.42 -3.81
CA GLU A 146 -0.59 22.80 -5.17
C GLU A 146 -0.42 21.58 -6.09
N ASN A 147 -0.88 20.38 -5.69
CA ASN A 147 -0.72 19.10 -6.40
C ASN A 147 0.73 18.67 -6.61
N ARG A 148 1.68 19.16 -5.81
CA ARG A 148 3.07 18.75 -5.90
C ARG A 148 3.28 17.45 -5.14
N HIS A 149 4.15 16.60 -5.67
CA HIS A 149 4.48 15.33 -5.05
C HIS A 149 5.31 15.54 -3.78
N VAL A 150 4.93 14.83 -2.71
CA VAL A 150 5.76 14.71 -1.49
C VAL A 150 6.94 13.77 -1.72
N PHE A 151 6.81 12.82 -2.65
CA PHE A 151 7.86 11.89 -3.06
C PHE A 151 8.22 12.14 -4.52
N HIS A 152 9.45 12.57 -4.79
CA HIS A 152 9.83 13.03 -6.12
C HIS A 152 10.35 11.89 -6.99
N ARG A 153 9.61 11.56 -8.05
CA ARG A 153 10.14 10.80 -9.18
C ARG A 153 11.14 11.70 -9.90
N TYR A 154 12.43 11.36 -9.87
CA TYR A 154 13.41 12.01 -10.74
C TYR A 154 13.28 11.37 -12.13
N CYS A 155 12.83 12.15 -13.12
CA CYS A 155 12.85 11.76 -14.53
C CYS A 155 13.74 12.73 -15.28
#